data_AF-A0A952CIA0-F1
#
_entry.id   AF-A0A952CIA0-F1
#
_cell.length_a   1.000
_cell.length_b   1.000
_cell.length_c   1.000
_cell.angle_alpha   90.00
_cell.angle_beta   90.00
_cell.angle_gamma   90.00
#
_symmetry.space_group_name_H-M   'P 1'
#
loop_
_entity.id
_entity.type
_entity.pdbx_description
1 polymer ?
#
loop_
_entity_poly.entity_id
_entity_poly.type
_entity_poly.pdbx_seq_one_letter_code
_entity_poly.pdbx_strand_id
1 'polypeptide(L)'
;MPHALVNLFERLFSDFYNPFAVICELLLIAVAVNWCAGILQGTRGTRLLRGLLIVLVVAALLLQLIGVQSDWARLDRLAVLLRYFIPGLAFVALVAFQPELRRALIRAGEITWLRRRTPLASMVATLVESAKYLSKNRFGALVAIQREVGLGNWIETGTPINGELSARLLNAIFYPNSALHDLGVVISGNRIVAANCQFPQAESGELDTALGSRHRAAVGLSQESDALVLVVSEETGAISLADHGKLLRFLSLDDLDSELTNRLGGVSGGLTARRLALSRTGTWRLLRRSLVVIPLTLVLWLLADQVSQVSADGIQVAIKTSHPALHVVASRSRFTISVKGPARAVDELRARAREGPYEVEWRLPDRLETGDLRQTTSGVLDALPEFQRLGVVITKAEPPEFSLAVDEVRSVSLPVVLDRGTLVTSDERIEPSQVSVQVRGRDLRRLQGASIRALLPDHVRRLPASEVTTFDAVVSTELDGVRPLRVDPGTVRVTLTVIGEQARQRIDGITVRVVKNPDIEQRYQLIAAEFTAWVNQSIEVQGERGIVASLTAQDVDAWVIVTTDMIGKRDQEITALVDLRLPPGVKLVSPPLEVRFRLIEREEVVP
;
A
#
# COMPACT_ATOMS: atom_id res chain seq x y z
N MET A 1 11.79 3.51 21.05
CA MET A 1 12.99 3.41 20.18
C MET A 1 13.36 1.99 19.75
N PRO A 2 13.27 0.90 20.55
CA PRO A 2 13.65 -0.44 20.06
C PRO A 2 12.78 -0.90 18.88
N HIS A 3 11.47 -0.66 18.90
CA HIS A 3 10.60 -0.96 17.76
C HIS A 3 10.85 -0.08 16.53
N ALA A 4 11.36 1.16 16.68
CA ALA A 4 11.63 2.03 15.54
C ALA A 4 12.89 1.59 14.79
N LEU A 5 13.93 1.15 15.50
CA LEU A 5 15.15 0.60 14.89
C LEU A 5 14.93 -0.80 14.32
N VAL A 6 14.13 -1.64 15.00
CA VAL A 6 13.74 -2.96 14.48
C VAL A 6 12.85 -2.80 13.25
N ASN A 7 11.84 -1.93 13.29
CA ASN A 7 11.04 -1.61 12.10
C ASN A 7 11.86 -0.94 11.00
N LEU A 8 12.87 -0.12 11.33
CA LEU A 8 13.77 0.44 10.32
C LEU A 8 14.60 -0.66 9.68
N PHE A 9 15.15 -1.59 10.45
CA PHE A 9 15.94 -2.70 9.94
C PHE A 9 15.08 -3.63 9.07
N GLU A 10 13.88 -3.97 9.53
CA GLU A 10 12.91 -4.72 8.72
C GLU A 10 12.47 -3.95 7.47
N ARG A 11 12.28 -2.63 7.54
CA ARG A 11 11.96 -1.78 6.37
C ARG A 11 13.12 -1.61 5.39
N LEU A 12 14.36 -1.53 5.87
CA LEU A 12 15.56 -1.40 5.04
C LEU A 12 15.91 -2.71 4.33
N PHE A 13 15.58 -3.85 4.94
CA PHE A 13 15.84 -5.20 4.41
C PHE A 13 14.63 -5.85 3.73
N SER A 14 13.44 -5.24 3.79
CA SER A 14 12.27 -5.67 3.02
C SER A 14 12.15 -4.89 1.71
N ASP A 15 11.39 -5.40 0.75
CA ASP A 15 11.17 -4.81 -0.59
C ASP A 15 10.50 -3.40 -0.57
N PHE A 16 10.34 -2.79 0.61
CA PHE A 16 9.65 -1.51 0.84
C PHE A 16 10.44 -0.30 0.33
N TYR A 17 11.77 -0.35 0.31
CA TYR A 17 12.63 0.71 -0.23
C TYR A 17 13.45 0.19 -1.40
N ASN A 18 13.51 0.96 -2.50
CA ASN A 18 14.43 0.65 -3.57
C ASN A 18 15.87 0.86 -3.03
N PRO A 19 16.70 -0.20 -2.92
CA PRO A 19 18.04 -0.10 -2.32
C PRO A 19 18.92 0.90 -3.07
N PHE A 20 18.70 1.07 -4.39
CA PHE A 20 19.41 2.07 -5.17
C PHE A 20 19.04 3.51 -4.77
N ALA A 21 17.76 3.78 -4.50
CA ALA A 21 17.30 5.09 -4.06
C ALA A 21 17.89 5.44 -2.69
N VAL A 22 17.84 4.52 -1.73
CA VAL A 22 18.42 4.72 -0.38
C VAL A 22 19.93 4.95 -0.44
N ILE A 23 20.66 4.18 -1.27
CA ILE A 23 22.09 4.39 -1.47
C ILE A 23 22.36 5.77 -2.09
N CYS A 24 21.56 6.20 -3.07
CA CYS A 24 21.70 7.52 -3.67
C CYS A 24 21.41 8.65 -2.66
N GLU A 25 20.36 8.51 -1.86
CA GLU A 25 20.02 9.47 -0.79
C GLU A 25 21.13 9.55 0.26
N LEU A 26 21.60 8.41 0.76
CA LEU A 26 22.70 8.34 1.72
C LEU A 26 23.98 8.94 1.15
N LEU A 27 24.28 8.69 -0.12
CA LEU A 27 25.45 9.25 -0.79
C LEU A 27 25.32 10.77 -0.96
N LEU A 28 24.13 11.26 -1.34
CA LEU A 28 23.88 12.69 -1.52
C LEU A 28 23.95 13.43 -0.17
N ILE A 29 23.34 12.89 0.88
CA ILE A 29 23.45 13.42 2.24
C ILE A 29 24.91 13.35 2.71
N ALA A 30 25.63 12.25 2.46
CA ALA A 30 27.03 12.12 2.84
C ALA A 30 27.92 13.17 2.14
N VAL A 31 27.70 13.44 0.85
CA VAL A 31 28.40 14.49 0.11
C VAL A 31 28.09 15.87 0.70
N ALA A 32 26.82 16.17 0.97
CA ALA A 32 26.40 17.43 1.56
C ALA A 32 26.98 17.63 2.98
N VAL A 33 26.88 16.62 3.84
CA VAL A 33 27.45 16.63 5.19
C VAL A 33 28.97 16.77 5.14
N ASN A 34 29.65 16.07 4.24
CA ASN A 34 31.10 16.16 4.10
C ASN A 34 31.54 17.54 3.60
N TRP A 35 30.80 18.14 2.67
CA TRP A 35 31.03 19.51 2.20
C TRP A 35 30.84 20.53 3.33
N CYS A 36 29.72 20.48 4.05
CA CYS A 36 29.45 21.32 5.21
C CYS A 36 30.49 21.14 6.32
N ALA A 37 30.87 19.89 6.62
CA ALA A 37 31.91 19.59 7.60
C ALA A 37 33.28 20.12 7.16
N GLY A 38 33.59 20.12 5.86
CA GLY A 38 34.81 20.70 5.30
C GLY A 38 34.87 22.21 5.51
N ILE A 39 33.77 22.91 5.25
CA ILE A 39 33.65 24.36 5.49
C ILE A 39 33.82 24.69 6.98
N LEU A 40 33.24 23.90 7.87
CA LEU A 40 33.34 24.16 9.30
C LEU A 40 34.71 23.80 9.89
N GLN A 41 35.50 22.93 9.23
CA GLN A 41 36.79 22.45 9.74
C GLN A 41 37.82 23.58 9.91
N GLY A 42 38.57 23.50 11.00
CA GLY A 42 39.55 24.52 11.38
C GLY A 42 38.95 25.74 12.10
N THR A 43 37.62 25.84 12.21
CA THR A 43 36.97 26.98 12.90
C THR A 43 36.51 26.62 14.31
N ARG A 44 36.28 27.64 15.16
CA ARG A 44 35.62 27.50 16.48
C ARG A 44 34.29 26.75 16.39
N GLY A 45 33.56 26.89 15.27
CA GLY A 45 32.32 26.17 14.96
C GLY A 45 32.41 24.65 15.03
N THR A 46 33.58 24.05 14.80
CA THR A 46 33.75 22.59 14.97
C THR A 46 33.63 22.13 16.42
N ARG A 47 34.07 22.96 17.38
CA ARG A 47 33.94 22.66 18.81
C ARG A 47 32.48 22.75 19.24
N LEU A 48 31.78 23.79 18.79
CA LEU A 48 30.34 23.97 19.03
C LEU A 48 29.51 22.83 18.44
N LEU A 49 29.78 22.43 17.19
CA LEU A 49 29.08 21.33 16.54
C LEU A 49 29.29 19.99 17.25
N ARG A 50 30.55 19.70 17.68
CA ARG A 50 30.82 18.51 18.49
C ARG A 50 30.12 18.56 19.85
N GLY A 51 30.14 19.73 20.51
CA GLY A 51 29.43 19.93 21.78
C GLY A 51 27.93 19.69 21.64
N LEU A 52 27.30 20.29 20.63
CA LEU A 52 25.88 20.09 20.33
C LEU A 52 25.55 18.63 20.01
N LEU A 53 26.38 17.97 19.19
CA LEU A 53 26.20 16.55 18.86
C LEU A 53 26.31 15.67 20.12
N ILE A 54 27.31 15.91 20.98
CA ILE A 54 27.47 15.17 22.24
C ILE A 54 26.26 15.39 23.14
N VAL A 55 25.80 16.63 23.31
CA VAL A 55 24.62 16.95 24.12
C VAL A 55 23.39 16.23 23.57
N LEU A 56 23.17 16.24 22.25
CA LEU A 56 22.05 15.55 21.60
C LEU A 56 22.13 14.03 21.78
N VAL A 57 23.32 13.43 21.61
CA VAL A 57 23.53 11.99 21.78
C VAL A 57 23.36 11.58 23.24
N VAL A 58 23.91 12.33 24.20
CA VAL A 58 23.75 12.07 25.64
C VAL A 58 22.30 12.25 26.06
N ALA A 59 21.62 13.28 25.58
CA ALA A 59 20.20 13.48 25.83
C ALA A 59 19.38 12.29 25.28
N ALA A 60 19.66 11.85 24.05
CA ALA A 60 19.01 10.69 23.44
C ALA A 60 19.29 9.38 24.22
N LEU A 61 20.52 9.19 24.69
CA LEU A 61 20.91 8.02 25.48
C LEU A 61 20.25 8.04 26.87
N LEU A 62 20.19 9.20 27.53
CA LEU A 62 19.46 9.39 28.79
C LEU A 62 17.97 9.10 28.62
N LEU A 63 17.36 9.61 27.55
CA LEU A 63 15.98 9.29 27.17
C LEU A 63 15.78 7.78 26.97
N GLN A 64 16.78 7.07 26.46
CA GLN A 64 16.72 5.61 26.26
C GLN A 64 16.94 4.83 27.57
N LEU A 65 17.85 5.27 28.43
CA LEU A 65 18.16 4.68 29.75
C LEU A 65 17.02 4.84 30.76
N ILE A 66 16.26 5.94 30.67
CA ILE A 66 15.10 6.21 31.54
C ILE A 66 13.90 5.29 31.21
N GLY A 67 14.00 4.42 30.20
CA GLY A 67 13.09 3.30 30.04
C GLY A 67 11.80 3.65 29.28
N VAL A 68 11.93 3.85 27.96
CA VAL A 68 10.78 3.90 27.04
C VAL A 68 10.34 2.48 26.71
N GLN A 69 9.54 1.86 27.57
CA GLN A 69 8.72 0.70 27.19
C GLN A 69 7.30 0.67 27.73
N SER A 70 6.85 1.61 28.57
CA SER A 70 5.43 1.63 28.95
C SER A 70 5.04 3.01 29.47
N ASP A 71 4.06 3.61 28.80
CA ASP A 71 3.25 4.74 29.27
C ASP A 71 3.91 6.11 29.32
N TRP A 72 4.00 6.74 28.15
CA TRP A 72 4.16 8.18 27.95
C TRP A 72 3.07 9.03 28.64
N ALA A 73 2.02 8.40 29.19
CA ALA A 73 0.90 9.02 29.89
C ALA A 73 1.18 9.46 31.35
N ARG A 74 2.40 9.31 31.90
CA ARG A 74 2.70 9.70 33.31
C ARG A 74 3.74 10.81 33.50
N LEU A 75 4.39 11.30 32.43
CA LEU A 75 5.45 12.32 32.51
C LEU A 75 5.10 13.60 31.72
N ASP A 76 3.88 14.08 31.88
CA ASP A 76 3.38 15.30 31.20
C ASP A 76 4.33 16.49 31.38
N ARG A 77 4.93 16.63 32.57
CA ARG A 77 5.88 17.73 32.86
C ARG A 77 7.16 17.64 32.04
N LEU A 78 7.69 16.45 31.82
CA LEU A 78 8.91 16.25 31.02
C LEU A 78 8.61 16.49 29.52
N ALA A 79 7.45 16.03 29.04
CA ALA A 79 6.99 16.28 27.68
C ALA A 79 6.80 17.78 27.41
N VAL A 80 6.20 18.50 28.36
CA VAL A 80 6.05 19.97 28.29
C VAL A 80 7.42 20.67 28.33
N LEU A 81 8.33 20.25 29.21
CA LEU A 81 9.69 20.79 29.26
C LEU A 81 10.41 20.59 27.92
N LEU A 82 10.41 19.38 27.36
CA LEU A 82 11.00 19.08 26.05
C LEU A 82 10.37 19.89 24.92
N ARG A 83 9.05 20.09 24.94
CA ARG A 83 8.33 20.88 23.93
C ARG A 83 8.82 22.32 23.84
N TYR A 84 9.22 22.93 24.96
CA TYR A 84 9.78 24.28 25.00
C TYR A 84 11.31 24.29 24.91
N PHE A 85 11.98 23.28 25.47
CA PHE A 85 13.43 23.17 25.50
C PHE A 85 14.03 22.95 24.10
N ILE A 86 13.41 22.11 23.26
CA ILE A 86 13.94 21.82 21.92
C ILE A 86 13.94 23.08 21.02
N PRO A 87 12.84 23.85 20.89
CA PRO A 87 12.87 25.13 20.17
C PRO A 87 13.86 26.14 20.77
N GLY A 88 13.95 26.22 22.11
CA GLY A 88 14.91 27.10 22.78
C GLY A 88 16.36 26.73 22.48
N LEU A 89 16.70 25.45 22.52
CA LEU A 89 18.02 24.93 22.15
C LEU A 89 18.33 25.21 20.68
N ALA A 90 17.36 25.04 19.78
CA ALA A 90 17.52 25.36 18.37
C ALA A 90 17.78 26.86 18.15
N PHE A 91 17.09 27.74 18.88
CA PHE A 91 17.32 29.18 18.84
C PHE A 91 18.72 29.56 19.34
N VAL A 92 19.14 29.04 20.51
CA VAL A 92 20.48 29.27 21.05
C VAL A 92 21.55 28.75 20.10
N ALA A 93 21.35 27.56 19.52
CA ALA A 93 22.25 27.01 18.52
C ALA A 93 22.31 27.93 17.29
N LEU A 94 21.18 28.39 16.76
CA LEU A 94 21.13 29.31 15.61
C LEU A 94 21.93 30.59 15.86
N VAL A 95 21.76 31.22 17.03
CA VAL A 95 22.51 32.42 17.43
C VAL A 95 23.99 32.12 17.59
N ALA A 96 24.34 31.01 18.25
CA ALA A 96 25.73 30.59 18.44
C ALA A 96 26.45 30.25 17.12
N PHE A 97 25.71 29.73 16.13
CA PHE A 97 26.20 29.38 14.79
C PHE A 97 26.11 30.54 13.78
N GLN A 98 25.56 31.70 14.16
CA GLN A 98 25.43 32.85 13.27
C GLN A 98 26.77 33.26 12.61
N PRO A 99 27.90 33.34 13.33
CA PRO A 99 29.19 33.68 12.72
C PRO A 99 29.65 32.63 11.69
N GLU A 100 29.41 31.34 11.97
CA GLU A 100 29.72 30.22 11.09
C GLU A 100 28.86 30.24 9.82
N LEU A 101 27.56 30.47 9.93
CA LEU A 101 26.64 30.56 8.81
C LEU A 101 27.04 31.70 7.86
N ARG A 102 27.35 32.89 8.41
CA ARG A 102 27.87 34.02 7.62
C ARG A 102 29.13 33.64 6.86
N ARG A 103 30.10 33.00 7.52
CA ARG A 103 31.34 32.55 6.89
C ARG A 103 31.12 31.49 5.82
N ALA A 104 30.23 30.53 6.06
CA ALA A 104 29.90 29.49 5.10
C ALA A 104 29.31 30.07 3.80
N LEU A 105 28.43 31.06 3.92
CA LEU A 105 27.86 31.78 2.78
C LEU A 105 28.92 32.56 1.99
N ILE A 106 29.83 33.27 2.68
CA ILE A 106 30.94 33.98 2.04
C ILE A 106 31.84 33.00 1.26
N ARG A 107 32.22 31.87 1.89
CA ARG A 107 33.02 30.84 1.22
C ARG A 107 32.31 30.16 0.06
N ALA A 108 30.99 29.96 0.14
CA ALA A 108 30.20 29.41 -0.95
C ALA A 108 30.15 30.37 -2.16
N GLY A 109 30.25 31.69 -1.92
CA GLY A 109 30.37 32.71 -2.96
C GLY A 109 31.78 32.87 -3.54
N GLU A 110 32.83 32.47 -2.81
CA GLU A 110 34.23 32.50 -3.27
C GLU A 110 34.53 31.28 -4.16
N ILE A 111 34.14 31.40 -5.42
CA ILE A 111 34.40 30.45 -6.50
C ILE A 111 35.92 30.27 -6.70
N THR A 112 36.53 29.28 -6.03
CA THR A 112 37.99 29.10 -5.94
C THR A 112 38.60 28.20 -7.04
N TRP A 113 37.82 27.74 -8.04
CA TRP A 113 38.28 26.76 -9.04
C TRP A 113 39.27 27.31 -10.09
N LEU A 114 39.59 28.61 -10.08
CA LEU A 114 40.43 29.26 -11.09
C LEU A 114 41.83 29.71 -10.63
N ARG A 115 42.40 29.11 -9.58
CA ARG A 115 43.74 29.50 -9.10
C ARG A 115 44.84 28.83 -9.94
N ARG A 116 45.48 29.59 -10.83
CA ARG A 116 46.71 29.19 -11.54
C ARG A 116 47.77 28.75 -10.51
N ARG A 117 48.32 27.55 -10.69
CA ARG A 117 49.37 26.97 -9.85
C ARG A 117 50.66 27.74 -10.05
N THR A 118 51.03 28.61 -9.11
CA THR A 118 52.40 29.08 -9.02
C THR A 118 53.31 28.03 -8.37
N PRO A 119 54.59 27.96 -8.75
CA PRO A 119 55.53 27.02 -8.16
C PRO A 119 55.64 27.30 -6.65
N LEU A 120 55.25 26.33 -5.83
CA LEU A 120 55.33 26.47 -4.37
C LEU A 120 56.75 26.79 -3.89
N ALA A 121 57.75 26.21 -4.56
CA ALA A 121 59.17 26.43 -4.28
C ALA A 121 59.58 27.91 -4.42
N SER A 122 59.06 28.65 -5.42
CA SER A 122 59.44 30.06 -5.61
C SER A 122 58.84 30.95 -4.51
N MET A 123 57.63 30.64 -4.06
CA MET A 123 56.99 31.35 -2.94
C MET A 123 57.75 31.15 -1.64
N VAL A 124 58.10 29.89 -1.32
CA VAL A 124 58.85 29.56 -0.10
C VAL A 124 60.21 30.23 -0.10
N ALA A 125 60.98 30.11 -1.19
CA ALA A 125 62.28 30.75 -1.31
C ALA A 125 62.20 32.28 -1.10
N THR A 126 61.17 32.92 -1.65
CA THR A 126 60.94 34.37 -1.49
C THR A 126 60.62 34.76 -0.04
N LEU A 127 59.81 33.95 0.65
CA LEU A 127 59.47 34.17 2.06
C LEU A 127 60.67 33.98 2.98
N VAL A 128 61.48 32.93 2.74
CA VAL A 128 62.71 32.65 3.50
C VAL A 128 63.74 33.76 3.28
N GLU A 129 63.91 34.23 2.06
CA GLU A 129 64.81 35.35 1.73
C GLU A 129 64.38 36.64 2.46
N SER A 130 63.08 36.97 2.44
CA SER A 130 62.55 38.13 3.16
C SER A 130 62.70 37.97 4.67
N ALA A 131 62.36 36.80 5.23
CA ALA A 131 62.50 36.51 6.66
C ALA A 131 63.95 36.64 7.14
N LYS A 132 64.93 36.19 6.34
CA LYS A 132 66.35 36.36 6.62
C LYS A 132 66.74 37.83 6.74
N TYR A 133 66.30 38.67 5.81
CA TYR A 133 66.58 40.10 5.84
C TYR A 133 65.93 40.78 7.05
N LEU A 134 64.63 40.52 7.28
CA LEU A 134 63.86 41.13 8.36
C LEU A 134 64.38 40.70 9.73
N SER A 135 64.71 39.42 9.90
CA SER A 135 65.29 38.86 11.13
C SER A 135 66.65 39.49 11.46
N LYS A 136 67.55 39.56 10.47
CA LYS A 136 68.90 40.15 10.65
C LYS A 136 68.84 41.62 11.08
N ASN A 137 67.88 42.38 10.56
CA ASN A 137 67.70 43.79 10.88
C ASN A 137 66.73 44.05 12.05
N ARG A 138 66.14 42.99 12.63
CA ARG A 138 65.08 43.06 13.66
C ARG A 138 63.88 43.92 13.25
N PHE A 139 63.50 43.83 11.99
CA PHE A 139 62.27 44.46 11.49
C PHE A 139 61.10 43.51 11.74
N GLY A 140 60.13 43.97 12.53
CA GLY A 140 58.95 43.19 12.87
C GLY A 140 58.10 42.89 11.64
N ALA A 141 57.70 41.62 11.48
CA ALA A 141 56.90 41.20 10.34
C ALA A 141 55.79 40.25 10.76
N LEU A 142 54.66 40.35 10.05
CA LEU A 142 53.47 39.54 10.28
C LEU A 142 52.81 39.22 8.93
N VAL A 143 53.03 38.01 8.44
CA VAL A 143 52.63 37.61 7.08
C VAL A 143 51.70 36.41 7.14
N ALA A 144 50.45 36.59 6.72
CA ALA A 144 49.45 35.54 6.61
C ALA A 144 49.42 34.96 5.19
N ILE A 145 49.63 33.65 5.07
CA ILE A 145 49.62 32.93 3.81
C ILE A 145 48.28 32.19 3.70
N GLN A 146 47.47 32.58 2.72
CA GLN A 146 46.14 32.01 2.47
C GLN A 146 46.24 30.59 1.90
N ARG A 147 45.57 29.63 2.56
CA ARG A 147 45.40 28.24 2.13
C ARG A 147 44.00 28.02 1.54
N GLU A 148 43.19 27.11 2.10
CA GLU A 148 41.86 26.76 1.59
C GLU A 148 40.81 27.80 2.02
N VAL A 149 40.97 28.41 3.19
CA VAL A 149 40.05 29.42 3.70
C VAL A 149 40.42 30.80 3.15
N GLY A 150 39.45 31.44 2.49
CA GLY A 150 39.52 32.86 2.14
C GLY A 150 39.76 33.77 3.35
N LEU A 151 40.66 34.73 3.20
CA LEU A 151 40.96 35.74 4.22
C LEU A 151 40.26 37.08 3.94
N GLY A 152 39.18 37.08 3.17
CA GLY A 152 38.45 38.28 2.70
C GLY A 152 38.16 39.29 3.80
N ASN A 153 37.62 38.82 4.94
CA ASN A 153 37.28 39.67 6.09
C ASN A 153 38.46 40.51 6.62
N TRP A 154 39.70 40.04 6.46
CA TRP A 154 40.92 40.75 6.91
C TRP A 154 41.62 41.50 5.77
N ILE A 155 41.36 41.09 4.52
CA ILE A 155 41.81 41.83 3.34
C ILE A 155 41.07 43.17 3.27
N GLU A 156 39.76 43.17 3.57
CA GLU A 156 38.90 44.38 3.56
C GLU A 156 39.33 45.45 4.58
N THR A 157 39.98 45.07 5.68
CA THR A 157 40.46 46.02 6.70
C THR A 157 41.81 46.65 6.34
N GLY A 158 42.54 46.08 5.37
CA GLY A 158 43.85 46.52 4.95
C GLY A 158 43.85 47.46 3.75
N THR A 159 45.05 47.87 3.34
CA THR A 159 45.28 48.59 2.09
C THR A 159 45.52 47.59 0.95
N PRO A 160 44.74 47.62 -0.14
CA PRO A 160 44.92 46.71 -1.26
C PRO A 160 46.24 47.02 -1.99
N ILE A 161 47.05 45.99 -2.22
CA ILE A 161 48.34 46.08 -2.92
C ILE A 161 48.28 45.37 -4.27
N ASN A 162 47.71 44.16 -4.32
CA ASN A 162 47.63 43.29 -5.49
C ASN A 162 48.94 43.11 -6.27
N GLY A 163 50.08 43.22 -5.58
CA GLY A 163 51.42 43.13 -6.14
C GLY A 163 51.91 41.70 -6.28
N GLU A 164 52.86 41.45 -7.18
CA GLU A 164 53.55 40.16 -7.26
C GLU A 164 54.43 39.94 -6.02
N LEU A 165 54.40 38.72 -5.49
CA LEU A 165 55.21 38.36 -4.33
C LEU A 165 56.71 38.45 -4.69
N SER A 166 57.43 39.33 -4.01
CA SER A 166 58.89 39.43 -4.07
C SER A 166 59.46 39.78 -2.70
N ALA A 167 60.67 39.31 -2.41
CA ALA A 167 61.31 39.54 -1.11
C ALA A 167 61.53 41.04 -0.88
N ARG A 168 61.87 41.78 -1.94
CA ARG A 168 62.06 43.24 -1.90
C ARG A 168 60.78 43.98 -1.52
N LEU A 169 59.62 43.57 -2.07
CA LEU A 169 58.34 44.20 -1.76
C LEU A 169 57.94 43.93 -0.29
N LEU A 170 58.11 42.70 0.20
CA LEU A 170 57.86 42.38 1.61
C LEU A 170 58.78 43.19 2.53
N ASN A 171 60.07 43.27 2.20
CA ASN A 171 61.05 44.05 2.98
C ASN A 171 60.68 45.54 3.01
N ALA A 172 60.17 46.09 1.90
CA ALA A 172 59.73 47.48 1.82
C ALA A 172 58.44 47.74 2.63
N ILE A 173 57.50 46.80 2.62
CA ILE A 173 56.26 46.90 3.41
C ILE A 173 56.57 46.92 4.91
N PHE A 174 57.45 46.04 5.39
CA PHE A 174 57.85 45.95 6.80
C PHE A 174 59.03 46.85 7.19
N TYR A 175 59.41 47.79 6.32
CA TYR A 175 60.44 48.76 6.69
C TYR A 175 59.91 49.63 7.86
N PRO A 176 60.70 49.85 8.93
CA PRO A 176 60.25 50.66 10.07
C PRO A 176 59.79 52.05 9.65
N ASN A 177 58.70 52.54 10.24
CA ASN A 177 58.07 53.84 9.93
C ASN A 177 57.40 53.94 8.54
N SER A 178 57.25 52.84 7.81
CA SER A 178 56.43 52.80 6.59
C SER A 178 54.94 52.84 6.93
N ALA A 179 54.08 53.52 6.16
CA ALA A 179 52.65 53.54 6.42
C ALA A 179 51.98 52.13 6.40
N LEU A 180 52.66 51.12 5.85
CA LEU A 180 52.14 49.75 5.69
C LEU A 180 52.66 48.73 6.72
N HIS A 181 53.59 49.11 7.62
CA HIS A 181 54.33 48.16 8.47
C HIS A 181 53.65 47.76 9.79
N ASP A 182 52.61 48.49 10.22
CA ASP A 182 52.10 48.42 11.60
C ASP A 182 51.14 47.24 11.88
N LEU A 183 50.76 46.46 10.88
CA LEU A 183 49.88 45.29 11.03
C LEU A 183 50.30 44.13 10.11
N GLY A 184 49.34 43.31 9.67
CA GLY A 184 49.59 42.11 8.89
C GLY A 184 49.63 42.34 7.37
N VAL A 185 50.28 41.43 6.66
CA VAL A 185 50.24 41.31 5.21
C VAL A 185 49.55 40.00 4.82
N VAL A 186 48.66 40.03 3.84
CA VAL A 186 47.98 38.84 3.34
C VAL A 186 48.51 38.45 1.96
N ILE A 187 49.01 37.22 1.86
CA ILE A 187 49.49 36.60 0.62
C ILE A 187 48.48 35.56 0.14
N SER A 188 48.06 35.66 -1.11
CA SER A 188 47.19 34.67 -1.76
C SER A 188 47.81 34.24 -3.08
N GLY A 189 48.13 32.95 -3.20
CA GLY A 189 48.95 32.46 -4.30
C GLY A 189 50.30 33.19 -4.32
N ASN A 190 50.73 33.65 -5.49
CA ASN A 190 51.99 34.39 -5.65
C ASN A 190 51.79 35.92 -5.64
N ARG A 191 50.79 36.41 -4.91
CA ARG A 191 50.48 37.85 -4.82
C ARG A 191 50.32 38.30 -3.38
N ILE A 192 50.79 39.50 -3.11
CA ILE A 192 50.47 40.25 -1.90
C ILE A 192 49.15 40.97 -2.16
N VAL A 193 48.07 40.50 -1.55
CA VAL A 193 46.72 41.01 -1.82
C VAL A 193 46.51 42.33 -1.09
N ALA A 194 46.84 42.37 0.20
CA ALA A 194 46.72 43.56 1.03
C ALA A 194 47.83 43.62 2.10
N ALA A 195 48.13 44.83 2.55
CA ALA A 195 49.02 45.13 3.66
C ALA A 195 48.28 45.97 4.70
N ASN A 196 48.86 46.13 5.89
CA ASN A 196 48.21 46.81 7.01
C ASN A 196 46.85 46.17 7.41
N CYS A 197 46.72 44.85 7.26
CA CYS A 197 45.50 44.10 7.60
C CYS A 197 45.41 43.87 9.11
N GLN A 198 44.26 44.20 9.70
CA GLN A 198 44.03 43.96 11.13
C GLN A 198 43.63 42.50 11.37
N PHE A 199 44.48 41.74 12.08
CA PHE A 199 44.23 40.34 12.45
C PHE A 199 43.65 40.22 13.87
N PRO A 200 42.82 39.20 14.15
CA PRO A 200 42.30 38.95 15.49
C PRO A 200 43.42 38.53 16.44
N GLN A 201 43.37 38.97 17.70
CA GLN A 201 44.33 38.56 18.73
C GLN A 201 43.83 37.35 19.51
N ALA A 202 44.72 36.40 19.79
CA ALA A 202 44.43 35.30 20.71
C ALA A 202 44.25 35.78 22.15
N GLU A 203 43.34 35.15 22.88
CA GLU A 203 43.04 35.46 24.28
C GLU A 203 44.20 35.04 25.19
N SER A 204 44.47 35.84 26.23
CA SER A 204 45.69 35.80 27.06
C SER A 204 45.93 34.48 27.81
N GLY A 205 44.91 33.62 27.94
CA GLY A 205 45.00 32.39 28.74
C GLY A 205 45.73 31.22 28.07
N GLU A 206 45.93 31.25 26.76
CA GLU A 206 46.55 30.14 25.99
C GLU A 206 48.02 30.40 25.61
N LEU A 207 48.58 31.57 25.97
CA LEU A 207 49.86 32.06 25.44
C LEU A 207 50.80 32.57 26.54
N ASP A 208 52.10 32.36 26.32
CA ASP A 208 53.18 32.84 27.18
C ASP A 208 53.12 34.38 27.30
N THR A 209 53.18 34.91 28.53
CA THR A 209 52.98 36.34 28.83
C THR A 209 54.02 37.26 28.18
N ALA A 210 55.15 36.69 27.73
CA ALA A 210 56.21 37.37 26.99
C ALA A 210 55.91 37.59 25.49
N LEU A 211 54.74 37.20 24.97
CA LEU A 211 54.41 37.33 23.55
C LEU A 211 53.85 38.72 23.20
N GLY A 212 54.54 39.43 22.30
CA GLY A 212 54.10 40.70 21.74
C GLY A 212 52.82 40.63 20.89
N SER A 213 52.29 41.80 20.53
CA SER A 213 51.01 41.94 19.80
C SER A 213 50.98 41.18 18.46
N ARG A 214 52.07 41.22 17.68
CA ARG A 214 52.19 40.48 16.40
C ARG A 214 52.09 38.96 16.58
N HIS A 215 52.67 38.41 17.64
CA HIS A 215 52.59 36.97 17.94
C HIS A 215 51.16 36.59 18.32
N ARG A 216 50.49 37.39 19.16
CA ARG A 216 49.08 37.16 19.52
C ARG A 216 48.15 37.25 18.31
N ALA A 217 48.41 38.19 17.41
CA ALA A 217 47.69 38.34 16.15
C ALA A 217 47.89 37.13 15.22
N ALA A 218 49.12 36.61 15.13
CA ALA A 218 49.40 35.41 14.34
C ALA A 218 48.67 34.17 14.86
N VAL A 219 48.70 33.97 16.19
CA VAL A 219 47.97 32.87 16.81
C VAL A 219 46.47 33.04 16.61
N GLY A 220 45.91 34.23 16.88
CA GLY A 220 44.48 34.48 16.73
C GLY A 220 43.99 34.23 15.31
N LEU A 221 44.72 34.72 14.30
CA LEU A 221 44.37 34.44 12.90
C LEU A 221 44.44 32.94 12.56
N SER A 222 45.46 32.24 13.05
CA SER A 222 45.59 30.79 12.85
C SER A 222 44.56 29.96 13.63
N GLN A 223 43.87 30.53 14.62
CA GLN A 223 42.75 29.90 15.32
C GLN A 223 41.44 30.04 14.55
N GLU A 224 41.27 31.14 13.83
CA GLU A 224 40.03 31.46 13.10
C GLU A 224 40.04 30.97 11.65
N SER A 225 41.23 30.73 11.08
CA SER A 225 41.43 30.31 9.70
C SER A 225 42.44 29.18 9.61
N ASP A 226 42.52 28.55 8.44
CA ASP A 226 43.64 27.67 8.10
C ASP A 226 44.82 28.49 7.53
N ALA A 227 44.95 29.80 7.77
CA ALA A 227 46.13 30.53 7.31
C ALA A 227 47.40 30.04 8.02
N LEU A 228 48.51 30.02 7.30
CA LEU A 228 49.84 29.84 7.89
C LEU A 228 50.43 31.23 8.11
N VAL A 229 50.78 31.59 9.34
CA VAL A 229 51.20 32.96 9.66
C VAL A 229 52.65 33.00 10.09
N LEU A 230 53.50 33.64 9.28
CA LEU A 230 54.91 33.88 9.57
C LEU A 230 55.06 35.16 10.39
N VAL A 231 55.86 35.08 11.45
CA VAL A 231 56.16 36.21 12.34
C VAL A 231 57.67 36.38 12.47
N VAL A 232 58.13 37.63 12.38
CA VAL A 232 59.50 38.01 12.77
C VAL A 232 59.38 38.99 13.94
N SER A 233 60.05 38.69 15.04
CA SER A 233 60.06 39.53 16.24
C SER A 233 60.86 40.81 16.03
N GLU A 234 60.28 41.96 16.36
CA GLU A 234 60.99 43.26 16.33
C GLU A 234 62.00 43.41 17.49
N GLU A 235 61.78 42.70 18.59
CA GLU A 235 62.66 42.78 19.77
C GLU A 235 63.90 41.90 19.59
N THR A 236 63.68 40.67 19.11
CA THR A 236 64.70 39.61 19.11
C THR A 236 65.15 39.18 17.73
N GLY A 237 64.43 39.56 16.66
CA GLY A 237 64.63 39.02 15.31
C GLY A 237 64.22 37.56 15.17
N ALA A 238 63.69 36.92 16.21
CA ALA A 238 63.32 35.51 16.17
C ALA A 238 62.18 35.25 15.17
N ILE A 239 62.34 34.20 14.37
CA ILE A 239 61.36 33.75 13.39
C ILE A 239 60.43 32.75 14.06
N SER A 240 59.13 32.94 13.88
CA SER A 240 58.09 32.05 14.39
C SER A 240 57.02 31.79 13.33
N LEU A 241 56.32 30.67 13.45
CA LEU A 241 55.26 30.25 12.54
C LEU A 241 54.03 29.84 13.34
N ALA A 242 52.87 30.45 13.08
CA ALA A 242 51.60 30.11 13.70
C ALA A 242 50.74 29.27 12.75
N ASP A 243 50.22 28.16 13.24
CA ASP A 243 49.32 27.26 12.52
C ASP A 243 48.32 26.60 13.47
N HIS A 244 47.02 26.64 13.13
CA HIS A 244 45.94 26.04 13.92
C HIS A 244 45.99 26.40 15.42
N GLY A 245 46.29 27.66 15.73
CA GLY A 245 46.37 28.17 17.10
C GLY A 245 47.62 27.78 17.88
N LYS A 246 48.61 27.15 17.24
CA LYS A 246 49.91 26.83 17.84
C LYS A 246 50.99 27.71 17.25
N LEU A 247 51.91 28.16 18.09
CA LEU A 247 53.06 28.97 17.68
C LEU A 247 54.35 28.14 17.79
N LEU A 248 55.02 27.92 16.66
CA LEU A 248 56.37 27.36 16.58
C LEU A 248 57.35 28.52 16.66
N ARG A 249 58.20 28.55 17.68
CA ARG A 249 59.12 29.66 17.94
C ARG A 249 60.56 29.27 17.64
N PHE A 250 61.40 30.29 17.41
CA PHE A 250 62.85 30.15 17.26
C PHE A 250 63.24 29.22 16.11
N LEU A 251 62.56 29.34 14.98
CA LEU A 251 62.88 28.57 13.78
C LEU A 251 64.18 29.09 13.16
N SER A 252 65.08 28.17 12.80
CA SER A 252 66.19 28.49 11.91
C SER A 252 65.66 28.73 10.48
N LEU A 253 66.51 29.29 9.59
CA LEU A 253 66.10 29.49 8.19
C LEU A 253 65.85 28.16 7.47
N ASP A 254 66.61 27.13 7.80
CA ASP A 254 66.45 25.78 7.22
C ASP A 254 65.18 25.10 7.77
N ASP A 255 64.88 25.30 9.06
CA ASP A 255 63.62 24.84 9.65
C ASP A 255 62.42 25.57 9.05
N LEU A 256 62.54 26.88 8.83
CA LEU A 256 61.49 27.68 8.20
C LEU A 256 61.19 27.18 6.78
N ASP A 257 62.23 26.96 5.96
CA ASP A 257 62.08 26.44 4.60
C ASP A 257 61.40 25.06 4.60
N SER A 258 61.87 24.17 5.46
CA SER A 258 61.30 22.82 5.64
C SER A 258 59.84 22.87 6.08
N GLU A 259 59.52 23.72 7.06
CA GLU A 259 58.17 23.82 7.62
C GLU A 259 57.18 24.47 6.65
N LEU A 260 57.59 25.52 5.94
CA LEU A 260 56.79 26.15 4.88
C LEU A 260 56.55 25.16 3.74
N THR A 261 57.58 24.44 3.29
CA THR A 261 57.48 23.44 2.22
C THR A 261 56.54 22.30 2.61
N ASN A 262 56.63 21.80 3.85
CA ASN A 262 55.78 20.71 4.35
C ASN A 262 54.32 21.16 4.50
N ARG A 263 54.07 22.31 5.14
CA ARG A 263 52.72 22.80 5.44
C ARG A 263 51.99 23.36 4.23
N LEU A 264 52.70 23.97 3.28
CA LEU A 264 52.10 24.48 2.04
C LEU A 264 52.09 23.39 0.94
N GLY A 265 53.08 22.49 0.90
CA GLY A 265 53.20 21.43 -0.10
C GLY A 265 52.07 20.39 -0.06
N GLY A 266 51.47 20.19 1.11
CA GLY A 266 50.27 19.37 1.29
C GLY A 266 49.04 19.85 0.50
N VAL A 267 49.05 21.09 -0.01
CA VAL A 267 47.95 21.69 -0.79
C VAL A 267 47.96 21.24 -2.27
N SER A 268 49.02 20.60 -2.75
CA SER A 268 49.17 20.21 -4.18
C SER A 268 48.96 18.72 -4.50
N GLY A 269 48.53 17.90 -3.54
CA GLY A 269 48.48 16.44 -3.66
C GLY A 269 47.12 15.81 -3.97
N GLY A 270 46.22 16.50 -4.66
CA GLY A 270 44.95 15.93 -5.13
C GLY A 270 45.05 15.48 -6.58
N LEU A 271 45.12 14.16 -6.80
CA LEU A 271 44.64 13.40 -7.98
C LEU A 271 45.61 12.58 -8.85
N THR A 272 46.94 12.56 -8.68
CA THR A 272 47.78 11.74 -9.59
C THR A 272 48.77 10.75 -8.99
N ALA A 273 49.04 10.71 -7.68
CA ALA A 273 49.99 9.72 -7.16
C ALA A 273 49.77 9.33 -5.69
N ARG A 274 48.54 8.95 -5.32
CA ARG A 274 48.29 8.27 -4.04
C ARG A 274 48.60 6.78 -4.17
N ARG A 275 49.85 6.45 -4.50
CA ARG A 275 50.40 5.11 -4.28
C ARG A 275 50.50 4.93 -2.77
N LEU A 276 49.61 4.09 -2.23
CA LEU A 276 49.81 3.17 -1.10
C LEU A 276 51.03 3.45 -0.20
N ALA A 277 51.03 4.57 0.52
CA ALA A 277 51.86 4.77 1.69
C ALA A 277 50.93 5.05 2.86
N LEU A 278 50.53 3.97 3.54
CA LEU A 278 49.79 3.98 4.79
C LEU A 278 50.69 4.55 5.90
N SER A 279 50.84 5.88 5.90
CA SER A 279 51.27 6.59 7.09
C SER A 279 50.12 6.57 8.10
N ARG A 280 50.43 6.03 9.29
CA ARG A 280 49.56 5.89 10.47
C ARG A 280 48.86 7.19 10.87
N THR A 281 49.31 8.37 10.41
CA THR A 281 48.71 9.67 10.74
C THR A 281 47.61 10.11 9.76
N GLY A 282 47.64 9.65 8.50
CA GLY A 282 46.63 10.01 7.49
C GLY A 282 45.34 9.21 7.60
N THR A 283 45.44 7.92 7.92
CA THR A 283 44.28 7.05 8.18
C THR A 283 43.51 7.53 9.40
N TRP A 284 44.19 7.94 10.48
CA TRP A 284 43.56 8.50 11.67
C TRP A 284 42.77 9.79 11.40
N ARG A 285 43.22 10.64 10.46
CA ARG A 285 42.49 11.87 10.09
C ARG A 285 41.21 11.55 9.32
N LEU A 286 41.26 10.58 8.41
CA LEU A 286 40.09 10.08 7.68
C LEU A 286 39.12 9.33 8.61
N LEU A 287 39.63 8.44 9.47
CA LEU A 287 38.84 7.72 10.47
C LEU A 287 38.10 8.69 11.40
N ARG A 288 38.80 9.72 11.88
CA ARG A 288 38.22 10.73 12.78
C ARG A 288 37.18 11.61 12.09
N ARG A 289 37.31 11.85 10.78
CA ARG A 289 36.25 12.48 9.96
C ARG A 289 35.05 11.55 9.81
N SER A 290 35.28 10.29 9.45
CA SER A 290 34.23 9.28 9.27
C SER A 290 33.45 9.00 10.56
N LEU A 291 34.09 9.09 11.73
CA LEU A 291 33.47 8.91 13.04
C LEU A 291 32.34 9.91 13.35
N VAL A 292 32.32 11.07 12.67
CA VAL A 292 31.26 12.09 12.83
C VAL A 292 30.34 12.12 11.62
N VAL A 293 30.89 12.06 10.41
CA VAL A 293 30.11 12.19 9.17
C VAL A 293 29.14 11.03 8.99
N ILE A 294 29.57 9.79 9.22
CA ILE A 294 28.71 8.60 9.04
C ILE A 294 27.50 8.61 9.99
N PRO A 295 27.67 8.75 11.33
CA PRO A 295 26.50 8.77 12.21
C PRO A 295 25.62 10.00 11.98
N LEU A 296 26.19 11.17 11.66
CA LEU A 296 25.39 12.36 11.36
C LEU A 296 24.57 12.19 10.08
N THR A 297 25.15 11.58 9.04
CA THR A 297 24.45 11.26 7.78
C THR A 297 23.29 10.29 8.05
N LEU A 298 23.53 9.23 8.85
CA LEU A 298 22.51 8.26 9.20
C LEU A 298 21.37 8.89 10.01
N VAL A 299 21.70 9.73 11.00
CA VAL A 299 20.70 10.45 11.81
C VAL A 299 19.89 11.42 10.96
N LEU A 300 20.53 12.17 10.06
CA LEU A 300 19.83 13.08 9.14
C LEU A 300 18.90 12.34 8.18
N TRP A 301 19.35 11.22 7.62
CA TRP A 301 18.53 10.37 6.76
C TRP A 301 17.32 9.81 7.54
N LEU A 302 17.54 9.31 8.75
CA LEU A 302 16.47 8.85 9.65
C LEU A 302 15.44 9.94 9.97
N LEU A 303 15.90 11.15 10.26
CA LEU A 303 15.01 12.28 10.53
C LEU A 303 14.23 12.70 9.29
N ALA A 304 14.89 12.74 8.13
CA ALA A 304 14.24 13.04 6.85
C ALA A 304 13.18 11.99 6.51
N ASP A 305 13.48 10.70 6.70
CA ASP A 305 12.51 9.62 6.53
C ASP A 305 11.31 9.82 7.47
N GLN A 306 11.52 10.03 8.78
CA GLN A 306 10.44 10.25 9.74
C GLN A 306 9.53 11.44 9.39
N VAL A 307 10.12 12.55 8.94
CA VAL A 307 9.36 13.76 8.53
C VAL A 307 8.59 13.53 7.23
N SER A 308 9.08 12.67 6.34
CA SER A 308 8.43 12.37 5.06
C SER A 308 7.20 11.45 5.18
N GLN A 309 7.01 10.82 6.33
CA GLN A 309 5.92 9.89 6.60
C GLN A 309 4.62 10.66 6.86
N VAL A 310 3.62 10.49 5.99
CA VAL A 310 2.31 11.10 6.09
C VAL A 310 1.28 10.05 6.51
N SER A 311 0.32 10.44 7.34
CA SER A 311 -0.85 9.63 7.65
C SER A 311 -2.06 10.08 6.85
N ALA A 312 -2.84 9.13 6.34
CA ALA A 312 -4.13 9.40 5.74
C ALA A 312 -5.19 8.47 6.31
N ASP A 313 -6.36 9.04 6.59
CA ASP A 313 -7.52 8.32 7.08
C ASP A 313 -8.61 8.24 6.01
N GLY A 314 -9.50 7.25 6.13
CA GLY A 314 -10.73 7.18 5.34
C GLY A 314 -10.58 6.60 3.94
N ILE A 315 -9.51 5.86 3.65
CA ILE A 315 -9.30 5.26 2.33
C ILE A 315 -10.21 4.03 2.20
N GLN A 316 -11.10 4.02 1.22
CA GLN A 316 -11.96 2.87 0.96
C GLN A 316 -11.25 1.84 0.09
N VAL A 317 -11.20 0.60 0.57
CA VAL A 317 -10.57 -0.53 -0.11
C VAL A 317 -11.58 -1.65 -0.25
N ALA A 318 -11.58 -2.33 -1.40
CA ALA A 318 -12.37 -3.51 -1.64
C ALA A 318 -11.50 -4.74 -1.90
N ILE A 319 -11.77 -5.86 -1.23
CA ILE A 319 -11.04 -7.12 -1.43
C ILE A 319 -11.85 -8.03 -2.37
N LYS A 320 -11.25 -8.40 -3.50
CA LYS A 320 -11.72 -9.47 -4.38
C LYS A 320 -10.95 -10.75 -4.04
N THR A 321 -11.67 -11.85 -3.83
CA THR A 321 -11.06 -13.13 -3.45
C THR A 321 -11.01 -14.07 -4.65
N SER A 322 -9.90 -14.78 -4.82
CA SER A 322 -9.74 -15.81 -5.85
C SER A 322 -9.15 -17.10 -5.28
N HIS A 323 -9.76 -18.24 -5.61
CA HIS A 323 -9.27 -19.58 -5.26
C HIS A 323 -9.76 -20.64 -6.27
N PRO A 324 -8.94 -21.62 -6.67
CA PRO A 324 -9.32 -22.62 -7.67
C PRO A 324 -10.39 -23.63 -7.19
N ALA A 325 -10.40 -23.98 -5.90
CA ALA A 325 -11.26 -25.05 -5.35
C ALA A 325 -12.30 -24.57 -4.29
N LEU A 326 -12.28 -23.29 -3.95
CA LEU A 326 -13.07 -22.74 -2.84
C LEU A 326 -13.90 -21.57 -3.35
N HIS A 327 -15.17 -21.51 -2.92
CA HIS A 327 -16.07 -20.41 -3.26
C HIS A 327 -16.43 -19.63 -2.00
N VAL A 328 -16.22 -18.32 -2.02
CA VAL A 328 -16.58 -17.41 -0.93
C VAL A 328 -18.09 -17.13 -0.98
N VAL A 329 -18.80 -17.49 0.09
CA VAL A 329 -20.27 -17.45 0.16
C VAL A 329 -20.78 -16.10 0.66
N ALA A 330 -20.07 -15.52 1.62
CA ALA A 330 -20.37 -14.22 2.20
C ALA A 330 -19.08 -13.61 2.72
N SER A 331 -18.77 -12.40 2.25
CA SER A 331 -17.69 -11.59 2.78
C SER A 331 -18.12 -10.12 2.79
N ARG A 332 -17.75 -9.40 3.86
CA ARG A 332 -17.63 -7.95 3.72
C ARG A 332 -16.45 -7.71 2.80
N SER A 333 -16.73 -7.17 1.62
CA SER A 333 -15.70 -6.89 0.62
C SER A 333 -15.17 -5.48 0.71
N ARG A 334 -15.77 -4.58 1.50
CA ARG A 334 -15.36 -3.17 1.60
C ARG A 334 -14.91 -2.80 3.02
N PHE A 335 -13.82 -2.07 3.09
CA PHE A 335 -13.15 -1.67 4.31
C PHE A 335 -12.73 -0.21 4.22
N THR A 336 -12.71 0.47 5.36
CA THR A 336 -12.13 1.81 5.47
C THR A 336 -10.82 1.68 6.23
N ILE A 337 -9.71 2.14 5.66
CA ILE A 337 -8.39 2.06 6.27
C ILE A 337 -7.78 3.42 6.54
N SER A 338 -6.98 3.46 7.60
CA SER A 338 -6.00 4.49 7.88
C SER A 338 -4.62 3.94 7.60
N VAL A 339 -3.80 4.74 6.94
CA VAL A 339 -2.48 4.34 6.47
C VAL A 339 -1.42 5.35 6.88
N LYS A 340 -0.19 4.86 7.05
CA LYS A 340 1.00 5.67 7.27
C LYS A 340 2.10 5.22 6.31
N GLY A 341 2.67 6.16 5.55
CA GLY A 341 3.70 5.84 4.57
C GLY A 341 4.29 7.09 3.91
N PRO A 342 5.15 6.92 2.89
CA PRO A 342 5.68 8.02 2.10
C PRO A 342 4.56 8.85 1.48
N ALA A 343 4.69 10.18 1.48
CA ALA A 343 3.66 11.10 0.97
C ALA A 343 3.13 10.73 -0.42
N ARG A 344 4.04 10.37 -1.35
CA ARG A 344 3.67 9.97 -2.72
C ARG A 344 2.77 8.74 -2.76
N ALA A 345 3.09 7.73 -1.96
CA ALA A 345 2.33 6.48 -1.93
C ALA A 345 0.94 6.68 -1.30
N VAL A 346 0.87 7.51 -0.26
CA VAL A 346 -0.39 7.90 0.38
C VAL A 346 -1.27 8.72 -0.58
N ASP A 347 -0.68 9.64 -1.33
CA ASP A 347 -1.40 10.43 -2.33
C ASP A 347 -1.87 9.58 -3.52
N GLU A 348 -1.08 8.60 -3.95
CA GLU A 348 -1.48 7.64 -4.99
C GLU A 348 -2.66 6.79 -4.53
N LEU A 349 -2.62 6.25 -3.30
CA LEU A 349 -3.75 5.52 -2.71
C LEU A 349 -5.00 6.40 -2.62
N ARG A 350 -4.88 7.65 -2.17
CA ARG A 350 -6.00 8.60 -2.17
C ARG A 350 -6.53 8.86 -3.57
N ALA A 351 -5.65 9.04 -4.56
CA ALA A 351 -6.05 9.32 -5.93
C ALA A 351 -6.86 8.16 -6.51
N ARG A 352 -6.38 6.92 -6.34
CA ARG A 352 -7.09 5.70 -6.77
C ARG A 352 -8.42 5.52 -6.04
N ALA A 353 -8.47 5.86 -4.76
CA ALA A 353 -9.69 5.77 -3.95
C ALA A 353 -10.73 6.89 -4.24
N ARG A 354 -10.42 7.91 -5.07
CA ARG A 354 -11.38 8.97 -5.46
C ARG A 354 -12.42 8.48 -6.46
N GLU A 355 -12.04 7.56 -7.35
CA GLU A 355 -12.90 7.05 -8.44
C GLU A 355 -13.82 5.91 -7.97
N GLY A 356 -13.55 5.36 -6.77
CA GLY A 356 -14.29 4.26 -6.17
C GLY A 356 -13.44 3.57 -5.09
N PRO A 357 -13.97 2.53 -4.41
CA PRO A 357 -13.16 1.75 -3.48
C PRO A 357 -12.01 1.08 -4.24
N TYR A 358 -10.79 1.22 -3.72
CA TYR A 358 -9.60 0.63 -4.33
C TYR A 358 -9.68 -0.89 -4.29
N GLU A 359 -9.86 -1.53 -5.45
CA GLU A 359 -10.02 -2.99 -5.53
C GLU A 359 -8.67 -3.70 -5.52
N VAL A 360 -8.53 -4.66 -4.61
CA VAL A 360 -7.31 -5.44 -4.40
C VAL A 360 -7.64 -6.92 -4.50
N GLU A 361 -6.83 -7.68 -5.23
CA GLU A 361 -6.99 -9.12 -5.33
C GLU A 361 -6.28 -9.84 -4.18
N TRP A 362 -7.03 -10.60 -3.40
CA TRP A 362 -6.53 -11.48 -2.36
C TRP A 362 -6.64 -12.95 -2.78
N ARG A 363 -5.50 -13.56 -3.07
CA ARG A 363 -5.40 -15.00 -3.33
C ARG A 363 -5.44 -15.75 -2.00
N LEU A 364 -6.46 -16.59 -1.83
CA LEU A 364 -6.64 -17.40 -0.63
C LEU A 364 -5.53 -18.46 -0.53
N PRO A 365 -4.94 -18.70 0.67
CA PRO A 365 -3.98 -19.78 0.90
C PRO A 365 -4.51 -21.18 0.54
N ASP A 366 -3.66 -22.04 -0.03
CA ASP A 366 -4.04 -23.41 -0.46
C ASP A 366 -4.48 -24.35 0.68
N ARG A 367 -4.11 -24.04 1.94
CA ARG A 367 -4.42 -24.85 3.14
C ARG A 367 -5.52 -24.22 4.01
N LEU A 368 -6.63 -23.85 3.39
CA LEU A 368 -7.79 -23.32 4.11
C LEU A 368 -8.82 -24.43 4.38
N GLU A 369 -9.18 -24.61 5.65
CA GLU A 369 -10.30 -25.47 6.04
C GLU A 369 -11.62 -24.77 5.70
N THR A 370 -12.59 -25.53 5.21
CA THR A 370 -13.94 -25.03 4.91
C THR A 370 -14.66 -24.61 6.19
N GLY A 371 -15.32 -23.46 6.17
CA GLY A 371 -16.05 -22.94 7.34
C GLY A 371 -16.08 -21.41 7.42
N ASP A 372 -16.49 -20.90 8.58
CA ASP A 372 -16.46 -19.47 8.91
C ASP A 372 -15.08 -19.09 9.46
N LEU A 373 -14.28 -18.43 8.65
CA LEU A 373 -12.93 -18.01 8.98
C LEU A 373 -12.94 -16.56 9.46
N ARG A 374 -12.47 -16.30 10.67
CA ARG A 374 -12.23 -14.92 11.14
C ARG A 374 -10.83 -14.48 10.77
N GLN A 375 -10.73 -13.30 10.19
CA GLN A 375 -9.47 -12.70 9.77
C GLN A 375 -9.39 -11.27 10.25
N THR A 376 -8.19 -10.83 10.63
CA THR A 376 -7.91 -9.44 10.95
C THR A 376 -7.75 -8.65 9.67
N THR A 377 -8.52 -7.57 9.51
CA THR A 377 -8.54 -6.77 8.28
C THR A 377 -7.18 -6.15 7.97
N SER A 378 -6.50 -5.57 8.97
CA SER A 378 -5.16 -4.99 8.78
C SER A 378 -4.12 -6.04 8.42
N GLY A 379 -4.13 -7.20 9.09
CA GLY A 379 -3.19 -8.29 8.82
C GLY A 379 -3.32 -8.86 7.39
N VAL A 380 -4.55 -8.99 6.89
CA VAL A 380 -4.78 -9.42 5.49
C VAL A 380 -4.28 -8.35 4.52
N LEU A 381 -4.66 -7.09 4.73
CA LEU A 381 -4.31 -6.01 3.81
C LEU A 381 -2.80 -5.69 3.81
N ASP A 382 -2.13 -5.72 4.96
CA ASP A 382 -0.66 -5.52 5.06
C ASP A 382 0.12 -6.66 4.37
N ALA A 383 -0.46 -7.86 4.29
CA ALA A 383 0.14 -9.00 3.60
C ALA A 383 -0.01 -8.94 2.07
N LEU A 384 -0.83 -8.03 1.54
CA LEU A 384 -1.08 -7.95 0.10
C LEU A 384 0.09 -7.28 -0.63
N PRO A 385 0.56 -7.84 -1.77
CA PRO A 385 1.70 -7.29 -2.51
C PRO A 385 1.53 -5.84 -2.94
N GLU A 386 0.30 -5.39 -3.16
CA GLU A 386 0.01 -4.02 -3.60
C GLU A 386 0.35 -2.98 -2.53
N PHE A 387 -0.01 -3.23 -1.27
CA PHE A 387 0.32 -2.31 -0.16
C PHE A 387 1.80 -2.39 0.21
N GLN A 388 2.41 -3.57 0.12
CA GLN A 388 3.85 -3.76 0.32
C GLN A 388 4.67 -2.99 -0.72
N ARG A 389 4.29 -3.05 -2.01
CA ARG A 389 4.96 -2.30 -3.09
C ARG A 389 4.86 -0.79 -2.93
N LEU A 390 3.73 -0.31 -2.39
CA LEU A 390 3.54 1.12 -2.12
C LEU A 390 4.30 1.59 -0.88
N GLY A 391 4.81 0.67 -0.06
CA GLY A 391 5.58 0.99 1.13
C GLY A 391 4.73 1.59 2.26
N VAL A 392 3.45 1.22 2.31
CA VAL A 392 2.45 1.81 3.21
C VAL A 392 2.07 0.81 4.30
N VAL A 393 1.95 1.27 5.54
CA VAL A 393 1.52 0.45 6.69
C VAL A 393 0.12 0.84 7.13
N ILE A 394 -0.75 -0.13 7.33
CA ILE A 394 -2.12 0.10 7.78
C ILE A 394 -2.13 0.29 9.29
N THR A 395 -2.52 1.48 9.75
CA THR A 395 -2.57 1.83 11.17
C THR A 395 -3.91 1.50 11.80
N LYS A 396 -4.99 1.54 11.02
CA LYS A 396 -6.35 1.22 11.47
C LYS A 396 -7.16 0.67 10.29
N ALA A 397 -8.06 -0.27 10.57
CA ALA A 397 -9.02 -0.78 9.59
C ALA A 397 -10.40 -0.93 10.24
N GLU A 398 -11.45 -0.54 9.52
CA GLU A 398 -12.85 -0.65 9.94
C GLU A 398 -13.67 -1.46 8.91
N PRO A 399 -14.31 -2.58 9.32
CA PRO A 399 -14.21 -3.23 10.63
C PRO A 399 -12.80 -3.83 10.89
N PRO A 400 -12.38 -3.98 12.17
CA PRO A 400 -11.05 -4.51 12.52
C PRO A 400 -10.89 -5.99 12.19
N GLU A 401 -12.00 -6.74 12.21
CA GLU A 401 -12.08 -8.14 11.81
C GLU A 401 -13.25 -8.34 10.85
N PHE A 402 -13.12 -9.33 9.98
CA PHE A 402 -14.20 -9.80 9.14
C PHE A 402 -14.23 -11.33 9.10
N SER A 403 -15.42 -11.87 8.90
CA SER A 403 -15.62 -13.29 8.68
C SER A 403 -15.77 -13.58 7.19
N LEU A 404 -15.10 -14.65 6.75
CA LEU A 404 -15.16 -15.18 5.40
C LEU A 404 -15.77 -16.59 5.48
N ALA A 405 -16.97 -16.76 4.93
CA ALA A 405 -17.59 -18.07 4.82
C ALA A 405 -17.12 -18.73 3.52
N VAL A 406 -16.42 -19.87 3.62
CA VAL A 406 -15.82 -20.55 2.47
C VAL A 406 -16.33 -21.98 2.35
N ASP A 407 -16.85 -22.32 1.17
CA ASP A 407 -17.29 -23.67 0.83
C ASP A 407 -16.38 -24.32 -0.22
N GLU A 408 -16.21 -25.64 -0.14
CA GLU A 408 -15.59 -26.45 -1.19
C GLU A 408 -16.50 -26.47 -2.44
N VAL A 409 -15.90 -26.34 -3.63
CA VAL A 409 -16.63 -26.52 -4.89
C VAL A 409 -16.43 -27.97 -5.35
N ARG A 410 -17.53 -28.70 -5.55
CA ARG A 410 -17.49 -30.06 -6.09
C ARG A 410 -18.28 -30.16 -7.37
N SER A 411 -17.76 -30.96 -8.30
CA SER A 411 -18.43 -31.27 -9.57
C SER A 411 -19.18 -32.59 -9.45
N VAL A 412 -20.43 -32.61 -9.88
CA VAL A 412 -21.30 -33.80 -9.89
C VAL A 412 -21.84 -34.00 -11.29
N SER A 413 -21.79 -35.22 -11.80
CA SER A 413 -22.46 -35.58 -13.05
C SER A 413 -23.91 -35.92 -12.75
N LEU A 414 -24.85 -35.14 -13.28
CA LEU A 414 -26.28 -35.36 -13.07
C LEU A 414 -26.95 -35.81 -14.36
N PRO A 415 -27.86 -36.81 -14.30
CA PRO A 415 -28.65 -37.19 -15.46
C PRO A 415 -29.62 -36.08 -15.86
N VAL A 416 -29.79 -35.89 -17.16
CA VAL A 416 -30.70 -34.89 -17.71
C VAL A 416 -32.07 -35.51 -17.96
N VAL A 417 -33.12 -34.87 -17.46
CA VAL A 417 -34.51 -35.27 -17.68
C VAL A 417 -35.23 -34.16 -18.43
N LEU A 418 -36.02 -34.54 -19.43
CA LEU A 418 -36.77 -33.58 -20.23
C LEU A 418 -38.01 -33.08 -19.47
N ASP A 419 -38.21 -31.76 -19.38
CA ASP A 419 -39.41 -31.18 -18.76
C ASP A 419 -40.57 -31.12 -19.76
N ARG A 420 -41.29 -32.24 -19.90
CA ARG A 420 -42.34 -32.42 -20.91
C ARG A 420 -43.58 -31.54 -20.73
N GLY A 421 -43.79 -30.95 -19.54
CA GLY A 421 -45.02 -30.21 -19.25
C GLY A 421 -46.29 -31.02 -19.56
N THR A 422 -47.11 -30.53 -20.50
CA THR A 422 -48.35 -31.18 -20.98
C THR A 422 -48.14 -32.05 -22.22
N LEU A 423 -46.95 -32.07 -22.82
CA LEU A 423 -46.68 -32.79 -24.06
C LEU A 423 -46.49 -34.30 -23.82
N VAL A 424 -47.00 -35.11 -24.74
CA VAL A 424 -46.78 -36.55 -24.81
C VAL A 424 -45.80 -36.83 -25.95
N THR A 425 -44.68 -37.46 -25.61
CA THR A 425 -43.52 -37.63 -26.50
C THR A 425 -43.09 -39.10 -26.56
N SER A 426 -42.51 -39.51 -27.69
CA SER A 426 -41.87 -40.82 -27.91
C SER A 426 -40.48 -40.67 -28.51
N ASP A 427 -39.70 -41.76 -28.47
CA ASP A 427 -38.35 -41.88 -29.05
C ASP A 427 -37.38 -40.79 -28.58
N GLU A 428 -37.45 -40.44 -27.29
CA GLU A 428 -36.61 -39.41 -26.69
C GLU A 428 -35.13 -39.81 -26.62
N ARG A 429 -34.27 -38.97 -27.20
CA ARG A 429 -32.82 -39.06 -27.06
C ARG A 429 -32.25 -37.71 -26.62
N ILE A 430 -31.40 -37.75 -25.60
CA ILE A 430 -30.74 -36.56 -25.04
C ILE A 430 -29.23 -36.77 -25.12
N GLU A 431 -28.53 -35.84 -25.76
CA GLU A 431 -27.09 -35.87 -25.94
C GLU A 431 -26.46 -34.53 -25.48
N PRO A 432 -25.57 -34.54 -24.48
CA PRO A 432 -25.21 -35.66 -23.60
C PRO A 432 -26.33 -36.01 -22.60
N SER A 433 -26.41 -37.30 -22.21
CA SER A 433 -27.41 -37.79 -21.23
C SER A 433 -27.10 -37.38 -19.79
N GLN A 434 -25.90 -36.85 -19.53
CA GLN A 434 -25.47 -36.30 -18.25
C GLN A 434 -24.74 -34.97 -18.44
N VAL A 435 -24.86 -34.08 -17.45
CA VAL A 435 -24.24 -32.75 -17.44
C VAL A 435 -23.41 -32.60 -16.17
N SER A 436 -22.25 -31.95 -16.27
CA SER A 436 -21.41 -31.65 -15.12
C SER A 436 -21.90 -30.39 -14.44
N VAL A 437 -22.22 -30.50 -13.15
CA VAL A 437 -22.73 -29.40 -12.34
C VAL A 437 -21.79 -29.14 -11.18
N GLN A 438 -21.28 -27.91 -11.09
CA GLN A 438 -20.50 -27.44 -9.96
C GLN A 438 -21.43 -26.91 -8.88
N VAL A 439 -21.32 -27.46 -7.69
CA VAL A 439 -22.14 -27.10 -6.52
C VAL A 439 -21.27 -26.92 -5.29
N ARG A 440 -21.85 -26.30 -4.26
CA ARG A 440 -21.20 -26.21 -2.94
C ARG A 440 -21.14 -27.59 -2.31
N GLY A 441 -20.03 -27.93 -1.67
CA GLY A 441 -19.77 -29.26 -1.09
C GLY A 441 -20.83 -29.68 -0.06
N ARG A 442 -21.40 -28.73 0.70
CA ARG A 442 -22.52 -28.99 1.63
C ARG A 442 -23.81 -29.47 0.96
N ASP A 443 -24.04 -29.05 -0.28
CA ASP A 443 -25.26 -29.37 -1.04
C ASP A 443 -25.12 -30.70 -1.79
N LEU A 444 -23.91 -31.27 -1.86
CA LEU A 444 -23.62 -32.54 -2.54
C LEU A 444 -24.53 -33.68 -2.07
N ARG A 445 -24.81 -33.77 -0.76
CA ARG A 445 -25.66 -34.84 -0.20
C ARG A 445 -27.11 -34.74 -0.66
N ARG A 446 -27.61 -33.54 -0.93
CA ARG A 446 -28.98 -33.31 -1.41
C ARG A 446 -29.16 -33.71 -2.88
N LEU A 447 -28.06 -33.81 -3.62
CA LEU A 447 -28.06 -34.10 -5.04
C LEU A 447 -27.77 -35.56 -5.37
N GLN A 448 -27.65 -36.44 -4.37
CA GLN A 448 -27.51 -37.88 -4.59
C GLN A 448 -28.80 -38.44 -5.20
N GLY A 449 -28.75 -38.82 -6.48
CA GLY A 449 -29.91 -39.30 -7.22
C GLY A 449 -30.81 -38.21 -7.80
N ALA A 450 -30.41 -36.93 -7.69
CA ALA A 450 -31.13 -35.83 -8.33
C ALA A 450 -30.92 -35.86 -9.86
N SER A 451 -31.82 -35.20 -10.58
CA SER A 451 -31.72 -35.01 -12.03
C SER A 451 -31.89 -33.54 -12.38
N ILE A 452 -31.29 -33.12 -13.49
CA ILE A 452 -31.38 -31.73 -13.96
C ILE A 452 -32.35 -31.66 -15.13
N ARG A 453 -33.23 -30.65 -15.13
CA ARG A 453 -34.28 -30.53 -16.15
C ARG A 453 -33.79 -29.82 -17.40
N ALA A 454 -34.07 -30.35 -18.57
CA ALA A 454 -33.92 -29.64 -19.85
C ALA A 454 -35.28 -29.02 -20.24
N LEU A 455 -35.30 -27.70 -20.43
CA LEU A 455 -36.50 -26.95 -20.75
C LEU A 455 -36.77 -27.02 -22.26
N LEU A 456 -37.97 -27.44 -22.64
CA LEU A 456 -38.38 -27.40 -24.04
C LEU A 456 -38.56 -25.95 -24.51
N PRO A 457 -37.97 -25.56 -25.65
CA PRO A 457 -38.28 -24.29 -26.30
C PRO A 457 -39.76 -24.18 -26.68
N ASP A 458 -40.33 -22.97 -26.59
CA ASP A 458 -41.75 -22.73 -26.84
C ASP A 458 -42.22 -23.13 -28.26
N HIS A 459 -41.32 -23.11 -29.24
CA HIS A 459 -41.65 -23.49 -30.62
C HIS A 459 -41.96 -24.99 -30.77
N VAL A 460 -41.44 -25.84 -29.87
CA VAL A 460 -41.66 -27.30 -29.89
C VAL A 460 -43.13 -27.64 -29.59
N ARG A 461 -43.82 -26.79 -28.81
CA ARG A 461 -45.26 -26.93 -28.52
C ARG A 461 -46.16 -26.70 -29.74
N ARG A 462 -45.63 -26.16 -30.84
CA ARG A 462 -46.39 -25.83 -32.06
C ARG A 462 -46.10 -26.78 -33.21
N LEU A 463 -45.31 -27.82 -32.99
CA LEU A 463 -44.94 -28.77 -34.03
C LEU A 463 -46.09 -29.74 -34.32
N PRO A 464 -46.25 -30.16 -35.59
CA PRO A 464 -47.24 -31.16 -35.96
C PRO A 464 -46.93 -32.51 -35.28
N ALA A 465 -47.98 -33.25 -34.92
CA ALA A 465 -47.83 -34.57 -34.33
C ALA A 465 -47.15 -35.53 -35.32
N SER A 466 -46.30 -36.42 -34.82
CA SER A 466 -45.59 -37.49 -35.54
C SER A 466 -44.34 -37.09 -36.36
N GLU A 467 -43.78 -35.89 -36.17
CA GLU A 467 -42.49 -35.49 -36.76
C GLU A 467 -41.34 -35.61 -35.73
N VAL A 468 -40.26 -36.30 -36.10
CA VAL A 468 -39.03 -36.39 -35.29
C VAL A 468 -38.32 -35.05 -35.38
N THR A 469 -38.16 -34.35 -34.26
CA THR A 469 -37.52 -33.04 -34.23
C THR A 469 -36.31 -33.03 -33.29
N THR A 470 -35.21 -32.47 -33.75
CA THR A 470 -33.99 -32.25 -32.97
C THR A 470 -33.79 -30.76 -32.70
N PHE A 471 -33.55 -30.38 -31.45
CA PHE A 471 -33.30 -29.01 -31.04
C PHE A 471 -32.38 -28.95 -29.82
N ASP A 472 -31.80 -27.78 -29.56
CA ASP A 472 -30.99 -27.54 -28.36
C ASP A 472 -31.89 -27.02 -27.23
N ALA A 473 -31.95 -27.78 -26.13
CA ALA A 473 -32.69 -27.43 -24.93
C ALA A 473 -31.77 -26.79 -23.90
N VAL A 474 -32.23 -25.72 -23.25
CA VAL A 474 -31.48 -25.07 -22.17
C VAL A 474 -31.65 -25.88 -20.89
N VAL A 475 -30.55 -26.16 -20.22
CA VAL A 475 -30.56 -26.87 -18.95
C VAL A 475 -30.94 -25.90 -17.83
N SER A 476 -31.94 -26.27 -17.03
CA SER A 476 -32.47 -25.45 -15.95
C SER A 476 -31.40 -25.11 -14.91
N THR A 477 -31.42 -23.86 -14.44
CA THR A 477 -30.59 -23.38 -13.33
C THR A 477 -31.21 -23.66 -11.95
N GLU A 478 -32.38 -24.31 -11.90
CA GLU A 478 -33.06 -24.71 -10.66
C GLU A 478 -32.96 -26.23 -10.46
N LEU A 479 -32.36 -26.64 -9.34
CA LEU A 479 -31.98 -28.02 -9.08
C LEU A 479 -32.41 -28.43 -7.66
N ASP A 480 -33.67 -28.83 -7.50
CA ASP A 480 -34.28 -29.26 -6.22
C ASP A 480 -33.94 -28.35 -5.02
N GLY A 481 -34.08 -27.04 -5.22
CA GLY A 481 -33.79 -26.02 -4.20
C GLY A 481 -32.31 -25.68 -4.01
N VAL A 482 -31.40 -26.30 -4.76
CA VAL A 482 -29.97 -25.97 -4.83
C VAL A 482 -29.72 -25.12 -6.08
N ARG A 483 -28.99 -24.01 -5.92
CA ARG A 483 -28.53 -23.18 -7.03
C ARG A 483 -27.13 -23.64 -7.47
N PRO A 484 -26.96 -24.13 -8.71
CA PRO A 484 -25.66 -24.53 -9.22
C PRO A 484 -24.74 -23.30 -9.38
N LEU A 485 -23.45 -23.48 -9.11
CA LEU A 485 -22.42 -22.46 -9.34
C LEU A 485 -22.05 -22.36 -10.83
N ARG A 486 -22.03 -23.53 -11.51
CA ARG A 486 -21.78 -23.64 -12.95
C ARG A 486 -22.40 -24.94 -13.47
N VAL A 487 -22.91 -24.91 -14.70
CA VAL A 487 -23.47 -26.06 -15.43
C VAL A 487 -22.76 -26.15 -16.77
N ASP A 488 -22.21 -27.31 -17.12
CA ASP A 488 -21.46 -27.54 -18.35
C ASP A 488 -21.74 -28.94 -18.96
N PRO A 489 -22.30 -29.03 -20.18
CA PRO A 489 -22.77 -27.94 -21.03
C PRO A 489 -24.10 -27.31 -20.52
N GLY A 490 -24.28 -26.01 -20.74
CA GLY A 490 -25.53 -25.30 -20.39
C GLY A 490 -26.70 -25.58 -21.36
N THR A 491 -26.44 -26.30 -22.45
CA THR A 491 -27.43 -26.73 -23.43
C THR A 491 -27.20 -28.20 -23.79
N VAL A 492 -28.27 -28.91 -24.09
CA VAL A 492 -28.26 -30.33 -24.48
C VAL A 492 -29.07 -30.52 -25.74
N ARG A 493 -28.64 -31.41 -26.62
CA ARG A 493 -29.36 -31.73 -27.83
C ARG A 493 -30.44 -32.75 -27.51
N VAL A 494 -31.70 -32.40 -27.78
CA VAL A 494 -32.86 -33.25 -27.55
C VAL A 494 -33.46 -33.62 -28.89
N THR A 495 -33.66 -34.92 -29.12
CA THR A 495 -34.44 -35.45 -30.24
C THR A 495 -35.67 -36.15 -29.68
N LEU A 496 -36.85 -35.78 -30.16
CA LEU A 496 -38.11 -36.36 -29.72
C LEU A 496 -39.16 -36.33 -30.83
N THR A 497 -40.17 -37.19 -30.70
CA THR A 497 -41.36 -37.17 -31.54
C THR A 497 -42.55 -36.74 -30.69
N VAL A 498 -43.22 -35.64 -31.06
CA VAL A 498 -44.45 -35.21 -30.39
C VAL A 498 -45.59 -36.11 -30.85
N ILE A 499 -46.17 -36.89 -29.93
CA ILE A 499 -47.31 -37.76 -30.22
C ILE A 499 -48.62 -36.99 -30.04
N GLY A 500 -48.65 -36.05 -29.09
CA GLY A 500 -49.79 -35.20 -28.82
C GLY A 500 -49.59 -34.33 -27.59
N GLU A 501 -50.62 -33.61 -27.18
CA GLU A 501 -50.63 -32.83 -25.96
C GLU A 501 -51.76 -33.34 -25.05
N GLN A 502 -51.53 -33.45 -23.76
CA GLN A 502 -52.59 -33.77 -22.81
C GLN A 502 -53.37 -32.51 -22.46
N ALA A 503 -54.69 -32.61 -22.48
CA ALA A 503 -55.58 -31.57 -21.99
C ALA A 503 -56.52 -32.12 -20.92
N ARG A 504 -56.94 -31.22 -20.04
CA ARG A 504 -58.07 -31.42 -19.14
C ARG A 504 -59.19 -30.50 -19.56
N GLN A 505 -60.40 -31.02 -19.56
CA GLN A 505 -61.59 -30.22 -19.82
C GLN A 505 -62.69 -30.61 -18.84
N ARG A 506 -63.41 -29.58 -18.40
CA ARG A 506 -64.65 -29.74 -17.66
C ARG A 506 -65.79 -29.79 -18.67
N ILE A 507 -66.61 -30.83 -18.60
CA ILE A 507 -67.80 -30.99 -19.45
C ILE A 507 -69.02 -30.79 -18.57
N ASP A 508 -69.83 -29.79 -18.90
CA ASP A 508 -71.07 -29.45 -18.19
C ASP A 508 -72.30 -29.97 -18.96
N GLY A 509 -73.41 -30.25 -18.26
CA GLY A 509 -74.71 -30.55 -18.89
C GLY A 509 -74.94 -32.00 -19.34
N ILE A 510 -74.29 -32.97 -18.68
CA ILE A 510 -74.44 -34.39 -18.99
C ILE A 510 -75.83 -34.90 -18.59
N THR A 511 -76.55 -35.50 -19.54
CA THR A 511 -77.88 -36.08 -19.30
C THR A 511 -77.77 -37.53 -18.84
N VAL A 512 -78.24 -37.83 -17.63
CA VAL A 512 -78.20 -39.18 -17.06
C VAL A 512 -79.47 -39.96 -17.41
N ARG A 513 -79.33 -41.13 -18.03
CA ARG A 513 -80.45 -42.05 -18.31
C ARG A 513 -80.66 -43.00 -17.15
N VAL A 514 -81.90 -43.15 -16.69
CA VAL A 514 -82.22 -44.10 -15.62
C VAL A 514 -82.67 -45.42 -16.22
N VAL A 515 -81.91 -46.48 -15.95
CA VAL A 515 -82.28 -47.86 -16.28
C VAL A 515 -82.89 -48.49 -15.03
N LYS A 516 -84.17 -48.86 -15.14
CA LYS A 516 -84.97 -49.34 -14.00
C LYS A 516 -85.19 -50.84 -14.11
N ASN A 517 -85.20 -51.52 -12.97
CA ASN A 517 -85.73 -52.87 -12.89
C ASN A 517 -87.27 -52.85 -13.10
N PRO A 518 -87.84 -53.69 -13.98
CA PRO A 518 -89.28 -53.76 -14.23
C PRO A 518 -90.14 -53.88 -12.97
N ASP A 519 -89.67 -54.58 -11.94
CA ASP A 519 -90.39 -54.78 -10.68
C ASP A 519 -90.53 -53.48 -9.87
N ILE A 520 -89.55 -52.57 -9.99
CA ILE A 520 -89.57 -51.25 -9.34
C ILE A 520 -90.49 -50.31 -10.11
N GLU A 521 -90.45 -50.34 -11.44
CA GLU A 521 -91.28 -49.47 -12.28
C GLU A 521 -92.78 -49.79 -12.18
N GLN A 522 -93.13 -51.05 -11.89
CA GLN A 522 -94.52 -51.45 -11.64
C GLN A 522 -95.05 -50.92 -10.30
N ARG A 523 -94.21 -50.84 -9.26
CA ARG A 523 -94.60 -50.51 -7.88
C ARG A 523 -94.36 -49.06 -7.49
N TYR A 524 -93.30 -48.44 -7.99
CA TYR A 524 -92.85 -47.11 -7.58
C TYR A 524 -92.65 -46.18 -8.80
N GLN A 525 -93.09 -44.93 -8.65
CA GLN A 525 -92.69 -43.83 -9.50
C GLN A 525 -91.45 -43.15 -8.90
N LEU A 526 -90.33 -43.18 -9.64
CA LEU A 526 -89.11 -42.48 -9.27
C LEU A 526 -89.23 -41.00 -9.67
N ILE A 527 -89.26 -40.11 -8.68
CA ILE A 527 -89.16 -38.66 -8.88
C ILE A 527 -87.77 -38.21 -8.45
N ALA A 528 -87.05 -37.47 -9.29
CA ALA A 528 -85.78 -36.88 -8.90
C ALA A 528 -86.01 -35.91 -7.73
N ALA A 529 -85.30 -36.10 -6.61
CA ALA A 529 -85.53 -35.32 -5.40
C ALA A 529 -85.13 -33.83 -5.55
N GLU A 530 -84.27 -33.52 -6.54
CA GLU A 530 -83.82 -32.16 -6.86
C GLU A 530 -83.86 -31.94 -8.37
N PHE A 531 -84.70 -31.02 -8.85
CA PHE A 531 -84.81 -30.68 -10.28
C PHE A 531 -83.48 -30.17 -10.87
N THR A 532 -82.61 -29.61 -10.02
CA THR A 532 -81.28 -29.10 -10.38
C THR A 532 -80.23 -30.19 -10.58
N ALA A 533 -80.41 -31.38 -9.97
CA ALA A 533 -79.45 -32.49 -10.07
C ALA A 533 -79.40 -33.12 -11.48
N TRP A 534 -80.46 -32.98 -12.27
CA TRP A 534 -80.56 -33.50 -13.64
C TRP A 534 -80.01 -32.57 -14.71
N VAL A 535 -79.82 -31.28 -14.41
CA VAL A 535 -79.55 -30.28 -15.46
C VAL A 535 -78.08 -29.87 -15.53
N ASN A 536 -77.31 -29.91 -14.44
CA ASN A 536 -75.92 -29.42 -14.44
C ASN A 536 -74.98 -30.23 -13.54
N GLN A 537 -74.69 -31.48 -13.90
CA GLN A 537 -73.52 -32.17 -13.36
C GLN A 537 -72.33 -31.99 -14.31
N SER A 538 -71.18 -31.66 -13.73
CA SER A 538 -69.94 -31.42 -14.46
C SER A 538 -68.92 -32.48 -14.12
N ILE A 539 -68.27 -33.04 -15.14
CA ILE A 539 -67.14 -33.96 -14.94
C ILE A 539 -65.85 -33.34 -15.44
N GLU A 540 -64.74 -33.72 -14.81
CA GLU A 540 -63.42 -33.43 -15.33
C GLU A 540 -62.84 -34.68 -15.99
N VAL A 541 -62.45 -34.52 -17.24
CA VAL A 541 -61.83 -35.58 -18.04
C VAL A 541 -60.42 -35.18 -18.48
N GLN A 542 -59.55 -36.18 -18.61
CA GLN A 542 -58.18 -36.04 -19.09
C GLN A 542 -57.92 -36.99 -20.24
N GLY A 543 -57.25 -36.49 -21.29
CA GLY A 543 -56.94 -37.23 -22.50
C GLY A 543 -56.14 -36.41 -23.49
N GLU A 544 -56.02 -36.88 -24.73
CA GLU A 544 -55.37 -36.17 -25.82
C GLU A 544 -56.12 -34.88 -26.20
N ARG A 545 -55.41 -33.76 -26.34
CA ARG A 545 -55.96 -32.41 -26.50
C ARG A 545 -56.93 -32.29 -27.66
N GLY A 546 -56.66 -32.94 -28.80
CA GLY A 546 -57.57 -32.93 -29.94
C GLY A 546 -58.91 -33.60 -29.63
N ILE A 547 -58.87 -34.78 -29.01
CA ILE A 547 -60.06 -35.53 -28.61
C ILE A 547 -60.82 -34.76 -27.53
N VAL A 548 -60.12 -34.39 -26.45
CA VAL A 548 -60.71 -33.71 -25.29
C VAL A 548 -61.35 -32.37 -25.68
N ALA A 549 -60.68 -31.54 -26.47
CA ALA A 549 -61.21 -30.25 -26.93
C ALA A 549 -62.48 -30.37 -27.79
N SER A 550 -62.68 -31.51 -28.46
CA SER A 550 -63.86 -31.78 -29.27
C SER A 550 -65.01 -32.42 -28.50
N LEU A 551 -64.78 -32.89 -27.26
CA LEU A 551 -65.80 -33.57 -26.47
C LEU A 551 -66.92 -32.60 -26.09
N THR A 552 -68.15 -33.05 -26.34
CA THR A 552 -69.38 -32.41 -25.88
C THR A 552 -70.12 -33.32 -24.91
N ALA A 553 -71.12 -32.78 -24.22
CA ALA A 553 -71.99 -33.59 -23.34
C ALA A 553 -72.73 -34.71 -24.08
N GLN A 554 -72.83 -34.66 -25.42
CA GLN A 554 -73.47 -35.70 -26.23
C GLN A 554 -72.56 -36.92 -26.46
N ASP A 555 -71.25 -36.77 -26.28
CA ASP A 555 -70.25 -37.84 -26.49
C ASP A 555 -70.05 -38.72 -25.24
N VAL A 556 -70.78 -38.43 -24.16
CA VAL A 556 -70.70 -39.15 -22.89
C VAL A 556 -72.05 -39.82 -22.61
N ASP A 557 -72.06 -41.15 -22.62
CA ASP A 557 -73.22 -41.91 -22.17
C ASP A 557 -73.17 -42.05 -20.64
N ALA A 558 -74.17 -41.49 -19.97
CA ALA A 558 -74.33 -41.59 -18.53
C ALA A 558 -75.61 -42.35 -18.19
N TRP A 559 -75.51 -43.36 -17.33
CA TRP A 559 -76.70 -44.04 -16.83
C TRP A 559 -76.59 -44.37 -15.35
N VAL A 560 -77.74 -44.60 -14.75
CA VAL A 560 -77.87 -45.09 -13.38
C VAL A 560 -78.68 -46.36 -13.41
N ILE A 561 -78.22 -47.37 -12.70
CA ILE A 561 -78.94 -48.63 -12.51
C ILE A 561 -79.56 -48.58 -11.12
N VAL A 562 -80.89 -48.72 -11.05
CA VAL A 562 -81.61 -48.81 -9.78
C VAL A 562 -82.10 -50.24 -9.58
N THR A 563 -81.63 -50.87 -8.51
CA THR A 563 -81.96 -52.25 -8.13
C THR A 563 -82.74 -52.30 -6.82
N THR A 564 -83.44 -53.41 -6.58
CA THR A 564 -84.40 -53.56 -5.46
C THR A 564 -83.75 -53.58 -4.09
N ASP A 565 -82.47 -53.95 -4.02
CA ASP A 565 -81.63 -53.92 -2.82
C ASP A 565 -81.28 -52.50 -2.34
N MET A 566 -81.42 -51.49 -3.21
CA MET A 566 -81.17 -50.10 -2.85
C MET A 566 -82.31 -49.47 -2.03
N ILE A 567 -83.48 -50.13 -1.94
CA ILE A 567 -84.67 -49.62 -1.25
C ILE A 567 -84.55 -49.87 0.26
N GLY A 568 -84.28 -48.81 1.02
CA GLY A 568 -84.21 -48.85 2.48
C GLY A 568 -85.61 -48.94 3.13
N LYS A 569 -85.75 -49.70 4.23
CA LYS A 569 -87.05 -49.94 4.91
C LYS A 569 -87.68 -48.73 5.62
N ARG A 570 -87.08 -47.53 5.59
CA ARG A 570 -87.58 -46.36 6.35
C ARG A 570 -87.52 -45.00 5.66
N ASP A 571 -86.71 -44.81 4.62
CA ASP A 571 -86.67 -43.56 3.85
C ASP A 571 -87.01 -43.84 2.40
N GLN A 572 -87.97 -43.09 1.85
CA GLN A 572 -88.37 -43.12 0.44
C GLN A 572 -87.33 -42.44 -0.47
N GLU A 573 -86.05 -42.37 -0.09
CA GLU A 573 -84.97 -41.78 -0.86
C GLU A 573 -83.84 -42.79 -1.09
N ILE A 574 -83.35 -42.84 -2.33
CA ILE A 574 -82.21 -43.67 -2.73
C ILE A 574 -81.13 -42.80 -3.36
N THR A 575 -79.87 -43.08 -3.04
CA THR A 575 -78.71 -42.51 -3.72
C THR A 575 -78.14 -43.58 -4.63
N ALA A 576 -77.93 -43.26 -5.89
CA ALA A 576 -77.36 -44.17 -6.87
C ALA A 576 -76.18 -43.54 -7.59
N LEU A 577 -75.14 -44.34 -7.83
CA LEU A 577 -73.94 -43.93 -8.55
C LEU A 577 -74.23 -43.87 -10.05
N VAL A 578 -73.71 -42.83 -10.70
CA VAL A 578 -73.78 -42.67 -12.15
C VAL A 578 -72.62 -43.43 -12.78
N ASP A 579 -72.94 -44.41 -13.61
CA ASP A 579 -71.98 -45.04 -14.50
C ASP A 579 -71.79 -44.18 -15.75
N LEU A 580 -70.54 -43.92 -16.09
CA LEU A 580 -70.14 -43.10 -17.23
C LEU A 580 -69.35 -43.92 -18.23
N ARG A 581 -69.76 -43.89 -19.50
CA ARG A 581 -69.00 -44.44 -20.60
C ARG A 581 -68.35 -43.32 -21.40
N LEU A 582 -67.03 -43.24 -21.29
CA LEU A 582 -66.21 -42.27 -22.00
C LEU A 582 -65.68 -42.86 -23.32
N PRO A 583 -65.44 -42.03 -24.35
CA PRO A 583 -64.76 -42.45 -25.56
C PRO A 583 -63.37 -43.06 -25.27
N PRO A 584 -62.89 -44.00 -26.10
CA PRO A 584 -61.59 -44.62 -25.92
C PRO A 584 -60.47 -43.56 -25.92
N GLY A 585 -59.55 -43.64 -24.95
CA GLY A 585 -58.45 -42.68 -24.78
C GLY A 585 -58.73 -41.52 -23.83
N VAL A 586 -59.94 -41.42 -23.28
CA VAL A 586 -60.35 -40.39 -22.30
C VAL A 586 -60.58 -41.03 -20.93
N LYS A 587 -60.08 -40.40 -19.85
CA LYS A 587 -60.21 -40.89 -18.48
C LYS A 587 -60.94 -39.87 -17.60
N LEU A 588 -61.79 -40.37 -16.69
CA LEU A 588 -62.42 -39.56 -15.66
C LEU A 588 -61.41 -39.20 -14.57
N VAL A 589 -61.36 -37.93 -14.18
CA VAL A 589 -60.48 -37.42 -13.11
C VAL A 589 -61.30 -36.95 -11.90
N SER A 590 -62.55 -36.55 -12.10
CA SER A 590 -63.45 -36.14 -11.01
C SER A 590 -63.95 -37.34 -10.16
N PRO A 591 -64.39 -37.11 -8.91
CA PRO A 591 -65.05 -38.13 -8.09
C PRO A 591 -66.29 -38.73 -8.77
N PRO A 592 -66.73 -39.96 -8.39
CA PRO A 592 -67.93 -40.57 -8.94
C PRO A 592 -69.16 -39.71 -8.64
N LEU A 593 -70.03 -39.55 -9.65
CA LEU A 593 -71.24 -38.77 -9.53
C LEU A 593 -72.34 -39.61 -8.86
N GLU A 594 -73.17 -38.95 -8.06
CA GLU A 594 -74.31 -39.56 -7.37
C GLU A 594 -75.60 -38.80 -7.70
N VAL A 595 -76.70 -39.54 -7.88
CA VAL A 595 -78.04 -38.98 -8.08
C VAL A 595 -78.97 -39.53 -7.02
N ARG A 596 -79.73 -38.62 -6.40
CA ARG A 596 -80.75 -38.96 -5.41
C ARG A 596 -82.14 -39.01 -6.03
N PHE A 597 -82.84 -40.11 -5.83
CA PHE A 597 -84.22 -40.32 -6.24
C PHE A 597 -85.12 -40.45 -5.03
N ARG A 598 -86.33 -39.90 -5.12
CA ARG A 598 -87.43 -40.18 -4.21
C ARG A 598 -88.37 -41.19 -4.84
N LEU A 599 -88.74 -42.24 -4.11
CA LEU A 599 -89.69 -43.26 -4.55
C LEU A 599 -91.08 -42.91 -4.05
N ILE A 600 -92.06 -42.89 -4.94
CA ILE A 600 -93.48 -42.73 -4.61
C ILE A 600 -94.20 -44.00 -5.01
N GLU A 601 -94.94 -44.63 -4.10
CA GLU A 601 -95.68 -45.85 -4.38
C GLU A 601 -96.88 -45.56 -5.30
N ARG A 602 -97.05 -46.34 -6.36
CA ARG A 602 -98.07 -46.05 -7.39
C ARG A 602 -99.52 -46.20 -6.88
N GLU A 603 -99.75 -46.86 -5.75
CA GLU A 603 -101.09 -47.00 -5.15
C GLU A 603 -101.63 -45.70 -4.53
N GLU A 604 -100.79 -44.66 -4.35
CA GLU A 604 -101.21 -43.34 -3.84
C GLU A 604 -101.50 -42.30 -4.94
N VAL A 605 -101.45 -42.66 -6.23
CA VAL A 605 -101.80 -41.74 -7.33
C VAL A 605 -103.27 -41.94 -7.72
N VAL A 606 -104.18 -41.35 -6.94
CA VAL A 606 -105.56 -41.03 -7.34
C VAL A 606 -105.55 -39.60 -7.91
N PRO A 607 -106.22 -39.33 -9.05
CA PRO A 607 -105.92 -38.20 -9.96
C PRO A 607 -105.90 -36.79 -9.37
#